data_AF-A0A1H4JCD1-F1
#
_entry.id   AF-A0A1H4JCD1-F1
#
_cell.length_a   1.000
_cell.length_b   1.000
_cell.length_c   1.000
_cell.angle_alpha   90.00
_cell.angle_beta   90.00
_cell.angle_gamma   90.00
#
_symmetry.space_group_name_H-M   'P 1'
#
loop_
_entity.id
_entity.type
_entity.pdbx_description
1 polymer ?
#
loop_
_entity_poly.entity_id
_entity_poly.type
_entity_poly.pdbx_seq_one_letter_code
_entity_poly.pdbx_strand_id
1 'polypeptide(L)'
;MTTHQHSTDPADTAHLHAGDRITLEELATHLSAAAVWLRQLGIAAERPAVPVEFNQLCEELGTVGNRLAGLAETVAEVDAIITEERPLARTFGGTEPWGFAAYGVDPTQTKYGKRLSTVLTHHQIKALTRSDAPWRADHAEPGVSYLDGLDGLPGLGTWESKRAAERRAAEREQRIREQTRNESCTTCGAQPGRDCQTRTGRLAEMPHQGRRQSAVATIDQDGAA
;
A
#
# COMPACT_ATOMS: atom_id res chain seq x y z
N MET A 1 27.97 20.15 -2.71
CA MET A 1 27.53 18.73 -2.70
C MET A 1 26.06 18.72 -3.10
N THR A 2 25.77 18.37 -4.35
CA THR A 2 24.41 18.16 -4.84
C THR A 2 24.04 16.71 -4.59
N THR A 3 23.10 16.47 -3.66
CA THR A 3 22.46 15.17 -3.50
C THR A 3 21.55 14.97 -4.72
N HIS A 4 21.96 14.08 -5.63
CA HIS A 4 21.19 13.75 -6.82
C HIS A 4 20.07 12.77 -6.45
N GLN A 5 18.84 13.08 -6.85
CA GLN A 5 17.77 12.09 -6.91
C GLN A 5 18.19 11.01 -7.93
N HIS A 6 18.37 9.78 -7.47
CA HIS A 6 18.90 8.68 -8.29
C HIS A 6 17.90 8.15 -9.33
N SER A 7 16.59 8.33 -9.08
CA SER A 7 15.51 7.95 -9.98
C SER A 7 14.28 8.82 -9.77
N THR A 8 13.55 9.10 -10.85
CA THR A 8 12.22 9.74 -10.81
C THR A 8 11.08 8.72 -10.81
N ASP A 9 11.40 7.43 -10.93
CA ASP A 9 10.41 6.36 -10.84
C ASP A 9 9.99 6.16 -9.37
N PRO A 10 8.71 6.39 -9.01
CA PRO A 10 8.24 6.17 -7.64
C PRO A 10 8.25 4.69 -7.21
N ALA A 11 8.46 3.74 -8.13
CA ALA A 11 8.63 2.33 -7.82
C ALA A 11 10.08 1.95 -7.46
N ASP A 12 11.06 2.83 -7.73
CA ASP A 12 12.46 2.61 -7.35
C ASP A 12 12.67 2.96 -5.86
N THR A 13 12.38 1.99 -5.00
CA THR A 13 12.46 2.12 -3.54
C THR A 13 13.71 1.47 -2.94
N ALA A 14 14.62 0.93 -3.74
CA ALA A 14 15.76 0.16 -3.24
C ALA A 14 16.65 0.96 -2.27
N HIS A 15 16.74 2.27 -2.49
CA HIS A 15 17.48 3.20 -1.61
C HIS A 15 16.81 3.45 -0.25
N LEU A 16 15.58 2.98 -0.03
CA LEU A 16 14.80 3.18 1.19
C LEU A 16 14.92 2.01 2.19
N HIS A 17 15.57 0.90 1.82
CA HIS A 17 15.67 -0.28 2.70
C HIS A 17 16.99 -1.03 2.50
N ALA A 18 17.53 -1.60 3.57
CA ALA A 18 18.78 -2.36 3.54
C ALA A 18 18.59 -3.82 3.08
N GLY A 19 17.43 -4.40 3.34
CA GLY A 19 17.07 -5.78 2.97
C GLY A 19 16.20 -5.87 1.72
N ASP A 20 15.49 -6.99 1.54
CA ASP A 20 14.56 -7.18 0.41
C ASP A 20 13.25 -6.40 0.56
N ARG A 21 12.89 -6.04 1.81
CA ARG A 21 11.68 -5.31 2.16
C ARG A 21 12.01 -4.24 3.19
N ILE A 22 11.28 -3.13 3.12
CA ILE A 22 11.35 -2.09 4.14
C ILE A 22 10.79 -2.59 5.48
N THR A 23 11.54 -2.34 6.54
CA THR A 23 11.13 -2.57 7.94
C THR A 23 10.27 -1.41 8.46
N LEU A 24 9.55 -1.61 9.57
CA LEU A 24 8.78 -0.53 10.19
C LEU A 24 9.70 0.55 10.78
N GLU A 25 10.85 0.15 11.36
CA GLU A 25 11.89 1.08 11.83
C GLU A 25 12.42 1.97 10.70
N GLU A 26 12.79 1.39 9.55
CA GLU A 26 13.23 2.15 8.37
C GLU A 26 12.13 3.10 7.89
N LEU A 27 10.88 2.63 7.80
CA LEU A 27 9.76 3.46 7.39
C LEU A 27 9.53 4.64 8.34
N ALA A 28 9.54 4.41 9.66
CA ALA A 28 9.41 5.47 10.66
C ALA A 28 10.57 6.48 10.55
N THR A 29 11.79 5.98 10.33
CA THR A 29 12.99 6.81 10.15
C THR A 29 12.87 7.71 8.92
N HIS A 30 12.46 7.17 7.78
CA HIS A 30 12.27 7.95 6.55
C HIS A 30 11.16 8.98 6.68
N LEU A 31 10.04 8.64 7.33
CA LEU A 31 8.96 9.60 7.60
C LEU A 31 9.43 10.75 8.49
N SER A 32 10.20 10.44 9.54
CA SER A 32 10.79 11.44 10.45
C SER A 32 11.78 12.34 9.73
N ALA A 33 12.67 11.77 8.90
CA ALA A 33 13.61 12.53 8.09
C ALA A 33 12.90 13.46 7.11
N ALA A 34 11.90 12.96 6.38
CA ALA A 34 11.09 13.76 5.45
C ALA A 34 10.36 14.91 6.18
N ALA A 35 9.83 14.67 7.38
CA ALA A 35 9.23 15.72 8.20
C ALA A 35 10.21 16.84 8.56
N VAL A 36 11.45 16.49 8.90
CA VAL A 36 12.53 17.45 9.18
C VAL A 36 12.89 18.24 7.93
N TRP A 37 13.07 17.58 6.79
CA TRP A 37 13.41 18.24 5.53
C TRP A 37 12.34 19.24 5.08
N LEU A 38 11.04 18.90 5.19
CA LEU A 38 9.97 19.85 4.85
C LEU A 38 10.01 21.10 5.74
N ARG A 39 10.28 20.94 7.04
CA ARG A 39 10.45 22.09 7.95
C ARG A 39 11.69 22.92 7.62
N GLN A 40 12.80 22.26 7.28
CA GLN A 40 14.02 22.95 6.85
C GLN A 40 13.81 23.73 5.54
N LEU A 41 13.03 23.18 4.60
CA LEU A 41 12.63 23.88 3.38
C LEU A 41 11.77 25.10 3.69
N GLY A 42 10.81 24.99 4.62
CA GLY A 42 10.00 26.12 5.08
C GLY A 42 10.87 27.24 5.64
N ILE A 43 11.80 26.91 6.55
CA ILE A 43 12.75 27.88 7.13
C ILE A 43 13.64 28.50 6.06
N ALA A 44 14.13 27.71 5.10
CA ALA A 44 14.94 28.25 3.99
C ALA A 44 14.13 29.19 3.08
N ALA A 45 12.84 28.92 2.89
CA ALA A 45 11.93 29.74 2.08
C ALA A 45 11.55 31.08 2.73
N GLU A 46 11.83 31.28 4.03
CA GLU A 46 11.69 32.58 4.71
C GLU A 46 12.68 33.64 4.17
N ARG A 47 13.78 33.20 3.54
CA ARG A 47 14.84 34.10 3.02
C ARG A 47 15.20 33.74 1.57
N PRO A 48 14.26 33.88 0.62
CA PRO A 48 14.51 33.54 -0.77
C PRO A 48 15.52 34.50 -1.40
N ALA A 49 16.27 34.03 -2.41
CA ALA A 49 17.24 34.85 -3.14
C ALA A 49 16.58 36.01 -3.91
N VAL A 50 15.30 35.87 -4.25
CA VAL A 50 14.45 36.89 -4.88
C VAL A 50 13.35 37.25 -3.88
N PRO A 51 13.04 38.54 -3.65
CA PRO A 51 12.06 38.97 -2.64
C PRO A 51 10.63 38.60 -3.07
N VAL A 52 10.22 37.39 -2.73
CA VAL A 52 8.87 36.84 -2.95
C VAL A 52 8.33 36.39 -1.60
N GLU A 53 7.07 36.73 -1.32
CA GLU A 53 6.38 36.31 -0.10
C GLU A 53 5.93 34.85 -0.22
N PHE A 54 6.36 34.01 0.72
CA PHE A 54 6.10 32.57 0.72
C PHE A 54 5.38 32.09 1.99
N ASN A 55 4.80 32.99 2.81
CA ASN A 55 4.15 32.61 4.07
C ASN A 55 3.21 31.39 3.97
N GLN A 56 2.32 31.37 2.98
CA GLN A 56 1.40 30.23 2.77
C GLN A 56 2.13 28.92 2.47
N LEU A 57 3.20 28.97 1.67
CA LEU A 57 4.01 27.80 1.35
C LEU A 57 4.75 27.28 2.59
N CYS A 58 5.31 28.18 3.41
CA CYS A 58 5.99 27.80 4.66
C CYS A 58 5.01 27.12 5.64
N GLU A 59 3.80 27.65 5.78
CA GLU A 59 2.73 27.04 6.59
C GLU A 59 2.30 25.66 6.07
N GLU A 60 2.18 25.50 4.74
CA GLU A 60 1.85 24.22 4.11
C GLU A 60 2.95 23.18 4.35
N LEU A 61 4.22 23.54 4.14
CA LEU A 61 5.38 22.68 4.42
C LEU A 61 5.42 22.25 5.89
N GLY A 62 5.16 23.18 6.81
CA GLY A 62 5.05 22.88 8.25
C GLY A 62 3.91 21.91 8.56
N THR A 63 2.74 22.12 7.95
CA THR A 63 1.55 21.25 8.12
C THR A 63 1.82 19.82 7.62
N VAL A 64 2.38 19.68 6.42
CA VAL A 64 2.74 18.37 5.86
C VAL A 64 3.84 17.72 6.71
N GLY A 65 4.84 18.47 7.14
CA GLY A 65 5.89 18.00 8.04
C GLY A 65 5.34 17.46 9.37
N ASN A 66 4.40 18.16 10.00
CA ASN A 66 3.76 17.71 11.24
C ASN A 66 2.94 16.43 11.03
N ARG A 67 2.24 16.32 9.89
CA ARG A 67 1.52 15.09 9.54
C ARG A 67 2.47 13.91 9.35
N LEU A 68 3.60 14.09 8.68
CA LEU A 68 4.61 13.04 8.51
C LEU A 68 5.23 12.62 9.84
N ALA A 69 5.48 13.57 10.75
CA ALA A 69 5.96 13.27 12.10
C ALA A 69 4.97 12.39 12.89
N GLY A 70 3.67 12.72 12.87
CA GLY A 70 2.64 11.89 13.52
C GLY A 70 2.49 10.49 12.90
N LEU A 71 2.74 10.36 11.59
CA LEU A 71 2.82 9.06 10.93
C LEU A 71 4.05 8.27 11.37
N ALA A 72 5.22 8.93 11.49
CA ALA A 72 6.44 8.30 11.99
C ALA A 72 6.25 7.75 13.41
N GLU A 73 5.65 8.54 14.32
CA GLU A 73 5.31 8.11 15.68
C GLU A 73 4.36 6.91 15.67
N THR A 74 3.34 6.92 14.80
CA THR A 74 2.39 5.81 14.68
C THR A 74 3.09 4.53 14.21
N VAL A 75 3.99 4.61 13.24
CA VAL A 75 4.73 3.45 12.72
C VAL A 75 5.70 2.93 13.78
N ALA A 76 6.43 3.81 14.47
CA ALA A 76 7.34 3.44 15.56
C ALA A 76 6.59 2.78 16.73
N GLU A 77 5.39 3.25 17.07
CA GLU A 77 4.55 2.61 18.08
C GLU A 77 4.14 1.20 17.67
N VAL A 78 3.72 1.00 16.42
CA VAL A 78 3.37 -0.34 15.91
C VAL A 78 4.58 -1.26 15.87
N ASP A 79 5.75 -0.76 15.49
CA ASP A 79 7.00 -1.52 15.54
C ASP A 79 7.31 -1.99 16.97
N ALA A 80 7.27 -1.08 17.95
CA ALA A 80 7.48 -1.42 19.35
C ALA A 80 6.47 -2.46 19.86
N ILE A 81 5.20 -2.38 19.44
CA ILE A 81 4.18 -3.38 19.80
C ILE A 81 4.55 -4.76 19.28
N ILE A 82 5.01 -4.86 18.03
CA ILE A 82 5.36 -6.13 17.38
C ILE A 82 6.67 -6.68 17.94
N THR A 83 7.72 -5.85 17.98
CA THR A 83 9.08 -6.25 18.36
C THR A 83 9.21 -6.57 19.84
N GLU A 84 8.47 -5.88 20.72
CA GLU A 84 8.43 -6.20 22.15
C GLU A 84 7.37 -7.29 22.48
N GLU A 85 6.78 -7.92 21.47
CA GLU A 85 5.76 -8.97 21.61
C GLU A 85 4.60 -8.58 22.53
N ARG A 86 4.18 -7.30 22.50
CA ARG A 86 3.12 -6.81 23.38
C ARG A 86 1.82 -7.56 23.05
N PRO A 87 1.12 -8.10 24.06
CA PRO A 87 -0.05 -8.92 23.84
C PRO A 87 -1.20 -8.08 23.26
N LEU A 88 -1.80 -8.58 22.18
CA LEU A 88 -3.02 -8.07 21.57
C LEU A 88 -4.22 -8.86 22.09
N ALA A 89 -5.38 -8.19 22.22
CA ALA A 89 -6.62 -8.91 22.47
C ALA A 89 -6.89 -9.93 21.34
N ARG A 90 -7.33 -11.15 21.70
CA ARG A 90 -7.57 -12.24 20.73
C ARG A 90 -8.71 -11.95 19.76
N THR A 91 -9.64 -11.08 20.15
CA THR A 91 -10.83 -10.77 19.38
C THR A 91 -11.16 -9.27 19.38
N PHE A 92 -11.78 -8.79 18.31
CA PHE A 92 -12.39 -7.47 18.25
C PHE A 92 -13.72 -7.49 19.01
N GLY A 93 -13.86 -6.62 20.01
CA GLY A 93 -15.10 -6.46 20.77
C GLY A 93 -15.60 -7.75 21.44
N GLY A 94 -14.69 -8.67 21.76
CA GLY A 94 -14.96 -9.91 22.49
C GLY A 94 -15.46 -11.09 21.64
N THR A 95 -15.75 -10.91 20.35
CA THR A 95 -16.43 -11.96 19.56
C THR A 95 -15.72 -12.35 18.27
N GLU A 96 -15.00 -11.45 17.62
CA GLU A 96 -14.46 -11.71 16.28
C GLU A 96 -12.94 -11.91 16.31
N PRO A 97 -12.42 -13.09 15.94
CA PRO A 97 -10.99 -13.35 15.96
C PRO A 97 -10.25 -12.57 14.86
N TRP A 98 -8.93 -12.55 14.95
CA TRP A 98 -8.04 -12.09 13.88
C TRP A 98 -6.94 -13.13 13.63
N GLY A 99 -6.06 -12.86 12.67
CA GLY A 99 -4.90 -13.73 12.44
C GLY A 99 -5.29 -15.08 11.85
N PHE A 100 -4.57 -16.12 12.25
CA PHE A 100 -4.86 -17.50 11.90
C PHE A 100 -6.24 -17.96 12.39
N ALA A 101 -6.67 -17.50 13.57
CA ALA A 101 -7.99 -17.85 14.10
C ALA A 101 -9.16 -17.30 13.27
N ALA A 102 -8.91 -16.27 12.45
CA ALA A 102 -9.88 -15.77 11.48
C ALA A 102 -9.74 -16.39 10.08
N TYR A 103 -8.75 -17.26 9.87
CA TYR A 103 -8.50 -17.88 8.56
C TYR A 103 -9.63 -18.84 8.19
N GLY A 104 -10.20 -18.67 7.00
CA GLY A 104 -11.31 -19.49 6.51
C GLY A 104 -12.69 -19.11 7.06
N VAL A 105 -12.79 -18.12 7.95
CA VAL A 105 -14.08 -17.60 8.42
C VAL A 105 -14.74 -16.80 7.29
N ASP A 106 -16.02 -17.07 7.04
CA ASP A 106 -16.80 -16.34 6.04
C ASP A 106 -16.98 -14.86 6.46
N PRO A 107 -16.41 -13.89 5.73
CA PRO A 107 -16.51 -12.48 6.09
C PRO A 107 -17.94 -11.96 6.05
N THR A 108 -18.85 -12.62 5.32
CA THR A 108 -20.26 -12.21 5.21
C THR A 108 -21.09 -12.59 6.44
N GLN A 109 -20.58 -13.51 7.27
CA GLN A 109 -21.25 -14.00 8.48
C GLN A 109 -20.78 -13.33 9.77
N THR A 110 -19.95 -12.29 9.65
CA THR A 110 -19.41 -11.55 10.81
C THR A 110 -20.12 -10.22 11.03
N LYS A 111 -20.24 -9.81 12.29
CA LYS A 111 -20.89 -8.56 12.71
C LYS A 111 -20.15 -7.33 12.17
N TYR A 112 -18.84 -7.43 11.97
CA TYR A 112 -18.01 -6.37 11.39
C TYR A 112 -17.70 -6.56 9.89
N GLY A 113 -18.25 -7.61 9.24
CA GLY A 113 -18.10 -7.84 7.81
C GLY A 113 -16.65 -8.01 7.35
N LYS A 114 -16.28 -7.38 6.22
CA LYS A 114 -14.91 -7.31 5.64
C LYS A 114 -13.81 -6.74 6.58
N ARG A 115 -14.12 -6.48 7.85
CA ARG A 115 -13.16 -6.06 8.89
C ARG A 115 -12.41 -7.23 9.50
N LEU A 116 -12.84 -8.48 9.28
CA LEU A 116 -11.96 -9.63 9.48
C LEU A 116 -10.75 -9.51 8.56
N SER A 117 -9.59 -9.35 9.16
CA SER A 117 -8.33 -9.35 8.46
C SER A 117 -7.42 -10.38 9.11
N THR A 118 -7.02 -11.39 8.33
CA THR A 118 -5.95 -12.31 8.72
C THR A 118 -4.65 -11.55 8.99
N VAL A 119 -4.41 -10.44 8.28
CA VAL A 119 -3.30 -9.50 8.55
C VAL A 119 -3.86 -8.15 8.96
N LEU A 120 -3.56 -7.71 10.18
CA LEU A 120 -4.09 -6.46 10.75
C LEU A 120 -3.50 -5.20 10.11
N THR A 121 -4.30 -4.15 10.04
CA THR A 121 -3.84 -2.78 9.81
C THR A 121 -3.20 -2.17 11.05
N HIS A 122 -2.35 -1.14 10.89
CA HIS A 122 -1.74 -0.43 12.02
C HIS A 122 -2.78 0.13 13.02
N HIS A 123 -3.93 0.61 12.54
CA HIS A 123 -5.03 1.05 13.41
C HIS A 123 -5.64 -0.09 14.24
N GLN A 124 -5.79 -1.28 13.65
CA GLN A 124 -6.29 -2.46 14.37
C GLN A 124 -5.29 -2.94 15.42
N ILE A 125 -3.98 -2.96 15.09
CA ILE A 125 -2.93 -3.30 16.06
C ILE A 125 -3.01 -2.36 17.27
N LYS A 126 -3.02 -1.05 17.05
CA LYS A 126 -3.16 -0.06 18.13
C LYS A 126 -4.46 -0.24 18.93
N ALA A 127 -5.58 -0.51 18.26
CA ALA A 127 -6.86 -0.71 18.92
C ALA A 127 -6.88 -1.96 19.81
N LEU A 128 -6.20 -3.04 19.41
CA LEU A 128 -6.13 -4.30 20.17
C LEU A 128 -5.06 -4.27 21.27
N THR A 129 -4.12 -3.32 21.22
CA THR A 129 -3.05 -3.15 22.22
C THR A 129 -3.48 -2.31 23.43
N ARG A 130 -4.67 -1.66 23.39
CA ARG A 130 -5.04 -0.66 24.41
C ARG A 130 -5.03 -1.26 25.82
N SER A 131 -4.46 -0.48 26.74
CA SER A 131 -4.19 -0.80 28.15
C SER A 131 -5.42 -0.91 29.04
N ASP A 132 -6.61 -0.60 28.52
CA ASP A 132 -7.92 -0.85 29.13
C ASP A 132 -8.51 -2.21 28.74
N ALA A 133 -7.81 -2.98 27.91
CA ALA A 133 -8.26 -4.30 27.50
C ALA A 133 -8.24 -5.27 28.69
N PRO A 134 -9.30 -6.09 28.83
CA PRO A 134 -9.58 -6.86 30.04
C PRO A 134 -8.48 -7.83 30.49
N TRP A 135 -7.47 -8.19 29.69
CA TRP A 135 -6.42 -9.19 30.00
C TRP A 135 -5.58 -8.91 31.26
N ARG A 136 -5.70 -7.72 31.88
CA ARG A 136 -5.15 -7.39 33.21
C ARG A 136 -6.13 -7.54 34.38
N ALA A 137 -7.42 -7.68 34.11
CA ALA A 137 -8.41 -8.05 35.12
C ALA A 137 -8.32 -9.56 35.37
N ASP A 138 -8.49 -9.99 36.62
CA ASP A 138 -8.26 -11.35 37.14
C ASP A 138 -9.01 -12.51 36.42
N HIS A 139 -9.79 -12.23 35.37
CA HIS A 139 -10.64 -13.19 34.64
C HIS A 139 -10.58 -13.10 33.12
N ALA A 140 -9.64 -12.36 32.55
CA ALA A 140 -9.60 -12.20 31.10
C ALA A 140 -8.62 -13.14 30.43
N GLU A 141 -8.98 -13.58 29.23
CA GLU A 141 -8.12 -14.43 28.41
C GLU A 141 -6.78 -13.74 28.14
N PRO A 142 -5.66 -14.46 28.28
CA PRO A 142 -4.36 -13.91 27.95
C PRO A 142 -4.34 -13.53 26.46
N GLY A 143 -3.86 -12.32 26.19
CA GLY A 143 -3.65 -11.84 24.82
C GLY A 143 -2.62 -12.70 24.07
N VAL A 144 -2.43 -12.39 22.79
CA VAL A 144 -1.48 -13.08 21.91
C VAL A 144 -0.61 -12.04 21.20
N SER A 145 0.69 -12.31 21.04
CA SER A 145 1.56 -11.41 20.28
C SER A 145 1.11 -11.33 18.83
N TYR A 146 1.47 -10.26 18.12
CA TYR A 146 1.08 -10.09 16.72
C TYR A 146 1.59 -11.24 15.84
N LEU A 147 2.85 -11.64 16.01
CA LEU A 147 3.49 -12.67 15.20
C LEU A 147 2.92 -14.06 15.51
N ASP A 148 2.69 -14.39 16.78
CA ASP A 148 2.06 -15.67 17.16
C ASP A 148 0.63 -15.78 16.61
N GLY A 149 -0.10 -14.66 16.57
CA GLY A 149 -1.44 -14.66 15.99
C GLY A 149 -1.46 -14.91 14.48
N LEU A 150 -0.34 -14.74 13.78
CA LEU A 150 -0.18 -15.05 12.36
C LEU A 150 0.41 -16.44 12.09
N ASP A 151 0.88 -17.14 13.12
CA ASP A 151 1.53 -18.43 12.97
C ASP A 151 0.60 -19.46 12.30
N GLY A 152 1.15 -20.25 11.38
CA GLY A 152 0.42 -21.22 10.58
C GLY A 152 -0.40 -20.65 9.40
N LEU A 153 -0.46 -19.32 9.21
CA LEU A 153 -1.22 -18.73 8.11
C LEU A 153 -0.55 -19.05 6.75
N PRO A 154 -1.25 -19.74 5.82
CA PRO A 154 -0.67 -20.11 4.55
C PRO A 154 -0.44 -18.88 3.66
N GLY A 155 0.65 -18.90 2.89
CA GLY A 155 0.97 -17.83 1.93
C GLY A 155 1.49 -16.53 2.56
N LEU A 156 1.79 -16.50 3.87
CA LEU A 156 2.31 -15.29 4.52
C LEU A 156 3.66 -14.83 3.94
N GLY A 157 4.53 -15.78 3.56
CA GLY A 157 5.83 -15.46 2.93
C GLY A 157 5.70 -14.73 1.58
N THR A 158 4.64 -15.02 0.83
CA THR A 158 4.31 -14.37 -0.45
C THR A 158 3.23 -13.29 -0.29
N TRP A 159 2.84 -12.96 0.95
CA TRP A 159 1.82 -11.96 1.19
C TRP A 159 2.24 -10.60 0.67
N GLU A 160 1.30 -9.92 0.03
CA GLU A 160 1.45 -8.55 -0.43
C GLU A 160 0.27 -7.70 0.06
N SER A 161 0.52 -6.40 0.24
CA SER A 161 -0.57 -5.47 0.57
C SER A 161 -1.57 -5.37 -0.59
N LYS A 162 -2.84 -5.10 -0.25
CA LYS A 162 -3.89 -4.81 -1.24
C LYS A 162 -3.47 -3.74 -2.25
N ARG A 163 -2.77 -2.70 -1.80
CA ARG A 163 -2.27 -1.63 -2.67
C ARG A 163 -1.22 -2.12 -3.67
N ALA A 164 -0.35 -3.03 -3.28
CA ALA A 164 0.62 -3.65 -4.19
C ALA A 164 -0.08 -4.50 -5.25
N ALA A 165 -1.07 -5.29 -4.85
CA ALA A 165 -1.90 -6.07 -5.77
C ALA A 165 -2.62 -5.19 -6.80
N GLU A 166 -3.25 -4.10 -6.33
CA GLU A 166 -3.93 -3.10 -7.18
C GLU A 166 -2.96 -2.43 -8.16
N ARG A 167 -1.75 -2.08 -7.72
CA ARG A 167 -0.72 -1.51 -8.59
C ARG A 167 -0.29 -2.50 -9.68
N ARG A 168 0.04 -3.75 -9.32
CA ARG A 168 0.40 -4.79 -10.30
C ARG A 168 -0.73 -5.04 -11.30
N ALA A 169 -1.98 -5.02 -10.83
CA ALA A 169 -3.15 -5.14 -11.69
C ALA A 169 -3.29 -3.95 -12.66
N ALA A 170 -3.04 -2.72 -12.19
CA ALA A 170 -3.05 -1.51 -13.02
C ALA A 170 -1.92 -1.52 -14.06
N GLU A 171 -0.69 -1.88 -13.67
CA GLU A 171 0.46 -2.05 -14.57
C GLU A 171 0.18 -3.14 -15.61
N ARG A 172 -0.42 -4.26 -15.21
CA ARG A 172 -0.86 -5.31 -16.14
C ARG A 172 -1.91 -4.79 -17.11
N GLU A 173 -2.93 -4.08 -16.64
CA GLU A 173 -3.97 -3.52 -17.51
C GLU A 173 -3.39 -2.45 -18.47
N GLN A 174 -2.41 -1.65 -18.04
CA GLN A 174 -1.70 -0.74 -18.93
C GLN A 174 -0.95 -1.50 -20.03
N ARG A 175 -0.18 -2.54 -19.68
CA ARG A 175 0.51 -3.40 -20.66
C ARG A 175 -0.48 -4.05 -21.63
N ILE A 176 -1.63 -4.51 -21.15
CA ILE A 176 -2.69 -5.08 -22.01
C ILE A 176 -3.21 -4.02 -22.99
N ARG A 177 -3.41 -2.77 -22.56
CA ARG A 177 -3.87 -1.70 -23.46
C ARG A 177 -2.84 -1.38 -24.53
N GLU A 178 -1.57 -1.27 -24.15
CA GLU A 178 -0.46 -1.05 -25.07
C GLU A 178 -0.33 -2.21 -26.07
N GLN A 179 -0.33 -3.45 -25.59
CA GLN A 179 -0.31 -4.65 -26.42
C GLN A 179 -1.52 -4.74 -27.34
N THR A 180 -2.72 -4.45 -26.83
CA THR A 180 -3.94 -4.43 -27.64
C THR A 180 -3.79 -3.47 -28.82
N ARG A 181 -3.19 -2.29 -28.60
CA ARG A 181 -2.93 -1.32 -29.68
C ARG A 181 -1.92 -1.84 -30.70
N ASN A 182 -0.96 -2.65 -30.28
CA ASN A 182 0.07 -3.22 -31.16
C ASN A 182 -0.41 -4.43 -31.98
N GLU A 183 -1.55 -5.02 -31.65
CA GLU A 183 -2.11 -6.15 -32.40
C GLU A 183 -3.03 -5.70 -33.55
N SER A 184 -3.12 -6.52 -34.60
CA SER A 184 -4.13 -6.34 -35.65
C SER A 184 -5.51 -6.82 -35.18
N CYS A 185 -6.58 -6.13 -35.55
CA CYS A 185 -7.95 -6.53 -35.25
C CYS A 185 -8.56 -7.36 -36.39
N THR A 186 -8.85 -8.63 -36.15
CA THR A 186 -9.52 -9.51 -37.13
C THR A 186 -10.97 -9.12 -37.41
N THR A 187 -11.65 -8.44 -36.48
CA THR A 187 -13.06 -8.04 -36.62
C THR A 187 -13.28 -6.85 -37.54
N CYS A 188 -12.41 -5.82 -37.46
CA CYS A 188 -12.57 -4.58 -38.24
C CYS A 188 -11.38 -4.27 -39.16
N GLY A 189 -10.36 -5.14 -39.20
CA GLY A 189 -9.16 -4.94 -40.02
C GLY A 189 -8.22 -3.84 -39.51
N ALA A 190 -8.45 -3.28 -38.32
CA ALA A 190 -7.57 -2.26 -37.74
C ALA A 190 -6.14 -2.79 -37.61
N GLN A 191 -5.19 -2.05 -38.17
CA GLN A 191 -3.76 -2.39 -38.15
C GLN A 191 -3.12 -2.04 -36.79
N PRO A 192 -1.93 -2.59 -36.48
CA PRO A 192 -1.12 -2.16 -35.35
C PRO A 192 -1.01 -0.63 -35.26
N GLY A 193 -1.10 -0.09 -34.05
CA GLY A 193 -1.09 1.35 -33.77
C GLY A 193 -2.42 2.08 -33.98
N ARG A 194 -3.40 1.45 -34.65
CA ARG A 194 -4.73 2.04 -34.95
C ARG A 194 -5.81 1.54 -34.00
N ASP A 195 -6.74 2.44 -33.67
CA ASP A 195 -7.92 2.12 -32.88
C ASP A 195 -8.93 1.30 -33.68
N CYS A 196 -9.73 0.50 -32.97
CA CYS A 196 -10.83 -0.24 -33.60
C CYS A 196 -11.92 0.72 -34.06
N GLN A 197 -12.56 0.39 -35.17
CA GLN A 197 -13.73 1.12 -35.67
C GLN A 197 -14.98 0.24 -35.61
N THR A 198 -16.12 0.86 -35.32
CA THR A 198 -17.43 0.22 -35.42
C THR A 198 -17.78 -0.03 -36.89
N ARG A 199 -18.84 -0.81 -37.13
CA ARG A 199 -19.34 -1.08 -38.49
C ARG A 199 -19.70 0.19 -39.28
N THR A 200 -19.98 1.31 -38.60
CA THR A 200 -20.29 2.60 -39.23
C THR A 200 -19.06 3.49 -39.46
N GLY A 201 -17.85 2.98 -39.19
CA GLY A 201 -16.58 3.71 -39.36
C GLY A 201 -16.23 4.67 -38.21
N ARG A 202 -17.01 4.70 -37.12
CA ARG A 202 -16.71 5.50 -35.93
C ARG A 202 -15.66 4.81 -35.08
N LEU A 203 -14.85 5.57 -34.34
CA LEU A 203 -13.95 5.00 -33.33
C LEU A 203 -14.77 4.26 -32.27
N ALA A 204 -14.37 3.04 -31.97
CA ALA A 204 -14.96 2.26 -30.89
C ALA A 204 -14.39 2.73 -29.54
N GLU A 205 -15.25 2.89 -28.54
CA GLU A 205 -14.83 3.25 -27.17
C GLU A 205 -13.96 2.16 -26.53
N MET A 206 -14.14 0.91 -26.99
CA MET A 206 -13.36 -0.24 -26.56
C MET A 206 -12.86 -1.05 -27.77
N PRO A 207 -11.68 -1.68 -27.67
CA PRO A 207 -11.23 -2.63 -28.68
C PRO A 207 -12.16 -3.84 -28.73
N HIS A 208 -12.36 -4.40 -29.93
CA HIS A 208 -13.09 -5.67 -30.10
C HIS A 208 -12.52 -6.77 -29.19
N GLN A 209 -13.42 -7.56 -28.59
CA GLN A 209 -13.08 -8.55 -27.57
C GLN A 209 -11.97 -9.52 -28.01
N GLY A 210 -12.00 -10.00 -29.26
CA GLY A 210 -10.97 -10.90 -29.78
C GLY A 210 -9.55 -10.29 -29.80
N ARG A 211 -9.44 -9.00 -30.12
CA ARG A 211 -8.16 -8.26 -30.09
C ARG A 211 -7.64 -8.13 -28.65
N ARG A 212 -8.53 -7.79 -27.71
CA ARG A 212 -8.14 -7.70 -26.30
C ARG A 212 -7.76 -9.07 -25.71
N GLN A 213 -8.48 -10.13 -26.08
CA GLN A 213 -8.18 -11.50 -25.62
C GLN A 213 -6.83 -12.00 -26.10
N SER A 214 -6.47 -11.71 -27.36
CA SER A 214 -5.14 -12.02 -27.90
C SER A 214 -4.05 -11.28 -27.11
N ALA A 215 -4.22 -9.97 -26.89
CA ALA A 215 -3.30 -9.18 -26.07
C ALA A 215 -3.16 -9.68 -24.62
N VAL A 216 -4.26 -10.09 -23.99
CA VAL A 216 -4.24 -10.72 -22.66
C VAL A 216 -3.40 -12.00 -22.68
N ALA A 217 -3.62 -12.87 -23.67
CA ALA A 217 -2.89 -14.12 -23.79
C ALA A 217 -1.38 -13.90 -23.95
N THR A 218 -0.96 -12.90 -24.74
CA THR A 218 0.45 -12.54 -24.88
C THR A 218 1.05 -12.05 -23.55
N ILE A 219 0.39 -11.11 -22.87
CA ILE A 219 0.89 -10.58 -21.59
C ILE A 219 0.96 -11.67 -20.50
N ASP A 220 0.01 -12.61 -20.49
CA ASP A 220 0.00 -13.71 -19.53
C ASP A 220 1.06 -14.79 -19.84
N GLN A 221 1.41 -15.00 -21.12
CA GLN A 221 2.52 -15.86 -21.52
C GLN A 221 3.89 -15.24 -21.14
N ASP A 222 4.06 -13.95 -21.37
CA ASP A 222 5.31 -13.23 -21.04
C ASP A 222 5.54 -13.10 -19.53
N GLY A 223 4.48 -13.12 -18.72
CA GLY A 223 4.56 -13.06 -17.26
C GLY A 223 4.75 -14.42 -16.56
N ALA A 224 4.72 -15.53 -17.31
CA ALA A 224 4.87 -16.90 -16.79
C ALA A 224 6.29 -17.49 -17.02
N ALA A 225 7.15 -16.76 -17.73
CA ALA A 225 8.56 -17.08 -17.96
C ALA A 225 9.47 -16.34 -16.95
#